data_AF-A0A847UVU0-F1
#
_entry.id   AF-A0A847UVU0-F1
#
_cell.length_a   1.000
_cell.length_b   1.000
_cell.length_c   1.000
_cell.angle_alpha   90.00
_cell.angle_beta   90.00
_cell.angle_gamma   90.00
#
_symmetry.space_group_name_H-M   'P 1'
#
loop_
_entity.id
_entity.type
_entity.pdbx_description
1 polymer ?
#
loop_
_entity_poly.entity_id
_entity_poly.type
_entity_poly.pdbx_seq_one_letter_code
_entity_poly.pdbx_strand_id
1 'polypeptide(L)'
;MKRTAGVWMVAMVLCLMPVFALAGDGGPLVEKTCAACHDLARVKAAYGVKDKAAWTVTVDRMLAKKKAPVVSQEEHTAIIEWLSGQKKQ
;
A
#
# COMPACT_ATOMS: atom_id res chain seq x y z
N MET A 1 -21.64 -22.93 -53.44
CA MET A 1 -21.99 -23.06 -52.01
C MET A 1 -21.47 -24.43 -51.58
N LYS A 2 -20.49 -24.66 -50.69
CA LYS A 2 -19.97 -23.95 -49.52
C LYS A 2 -18.49 -24.36 -49.39
N ARG A 3 -17.61 -23.40 -49.05
CA ARG A 3 -16.15 -23.57 -49.01
C ARG A 3 -15.68 -24.37 -47.78
N THR A 4 -14.54 -25.00 -47.98
CA THR A 4 -13.74 -25.91 -47.16
C THR A 4 -13.14 -25.34 -45.88
N ALA A 5 -12.82 -26.26 -44.95
CA ALA A 5 -11.65 -26.35 -44.07
C ALA A 5 -11.31 -25.21 -43.08
N GLY A 6 -11.08 -25.57 -41.82
CA GLY A 6 -10.52 -24.67 -40.82
C GLY A 6 -10.53 -25.23 -39.40
N VAL A 7 -9.82 -26.35 -39.18
CA VAL A 7 -9.10 -26.55 -37.90
C VAL A 7 -8.18 -25.32 -37.69
N TRP A 8 -7.66 -25.08 -36.49
CA TRP A 8 -6.77 -23.97 -36.09
C TRP A 8 -7.47 -22.77 -35.42
N MET A 9 -7.77 -22.90 -34.13
CA MET A 9 -7.50 -21.82 -33.16
C MET A 9 -7.21 -22.44 -31.79
N VAL A 10 -6.04 -23.07 -31.70
CA VAL A 10 -5.30 -23.14 -30.43
C VAL A 10 -4.65 -21.75 -30.25
N ALA A 11 -4.61 -21.29 -29.00
CA ALA A 11 -3.82 -20.15 -28.50
C ALA A 11 -4.40 -18.73 -28.68
N MET A 12 -5.25 -18.29 -27.75
CA MET A 12 -5.27 -16.88 -27.29
C MET A 12 -6.14 -16.64 -26.02
N VAL A 13 -6.03 -17.51 -25.00
CA VAL A 13 -6.69 -17.29 -23.68
C VAL A 13 -5.68 -17.33 -22.54
N LEU A 14 -4.43 -16.91 -22.80
CA LEU A 14 -3.45 -16.58 -21.77
C LEU A 14 -3.09 -15.10 -21.93
N CYS A 15 -3.60 -14.24 -21.02
CA CYS A 15 -3.03 -12.94 -20.60
C CYS A 15 -4.04 -11.95 -19.99
N LEU A 16 -5.23 -12.39 -19.53
CA LEU A 16 -6.11 -11.58 -18.69
C LEU A 16 -6.05 -12.03 -17.22
N MET A 17 -4.86 -12.32 -16.70
CA MET A 17 -4.70 -12.35 -15.25
C MET A 17 -4.53 -10.90 -14.81
N PRO A 18 -5.48 -10.32 -14.06
CA PRO A 18 -5.17 -9.09 -13.36
C PRO A 18 -4.03 -9.45 -12.43
N VAL A 19 -2.88 -8.81 -12.64
CA VAL A 19 -1.81 -8.78 -11.64
C VAL A 19 -2.43 -8.04 -10.47
N PHE A 20 -3.16 -8.76 -9.62
CA PHE A 20 -3.49 -8.30 -8.29
C PHE A 20 -2.15 -8.15 -7.63
N ALA A 21 -1.63 -6.92 -7.65
CA ALA A 21 -0.54 -6.52 -6.80
C ALA A 21 -0.96 -6.97 -5.40
N LEU A 22 -0.26 -7.98 -4.87
CA LEU A 22 -0.34 -8.34 -3.47
C LEU A 22 0.21 -7.14 -2.73
N ALA A 23 -0.64 -6.14 -2.51
CA ALA A 23 -0.38 -5.07 -1.59
C ALA A 23 -0.17 -5.77 -0.25
N GLY A 24 1.09 -5.92 0.15
CA GLY A 24 1.45 -6.44 1.46
C GLY A 24 0.66 -5.68 2.52
N ASP A 25 0.39 -6.32 3.64
CA ASP A 25 -0.31 -5.64 4.72
C ASP A 25 0.57 -4.47 5.20
N GLY A 26 0.14 -3.24 4.94
CA GLY A 26 0.88 -2.06 5.42
C GLY A 26 0.97 -1.99 6.95
N GLY A 27 0.21 -2.82 7.66
CA GLY A 27 0.13 -2.87 9.13
C GLY A 27 1.47 -3.22 9.78
N PRO A 28 2.08 -4.39 9.52
CA PRO A 28 3.41 -4.74 10.01
C PRO A 28 4.50 -3.74 9.65
N LEU A 29 4.46 -3.14 8.46
CA LEU A 29 5.39 -2.08 8.08
C LEU A 29 5.20 -0.84 8.98
N VAL A 30 3.96 -0.41 9.22
CA VAL A 30 3.63 0.70 10.12
C VAL A 30 4.02 0.37 11.56
N GLU A 31 3.76 -0.84 12.06
CA GLU A 31 4.13 -1.25 13.42
C GLU A 31 5.66 -1.22 13.58
N LYS A 32 6.40 -1.90 12.69
CA LYS A 32 7.87 -1.92 12.71
C LYS A 32 8.48 -0.52 12.64
N THR A 33 7.93 0.35 11.79
CA THR A 33 8.52 1.66 11.51
C THR A 33 8.10 2.71 12.53
N CYS A 34 6.79 2.88 12.72
CA CYS A 34 6.24 3.97 13.50
C CYS A 34 6.27 3.69 15.01
N ALA A 35 6.38 2.43 15.44
CA ALA A 35 6.56 2.09 16.85
C ALA A 35 8.02 2.16 17.33
N ALA A 36 8.97 2.41 16.44
CA ALA A 36 10.41 2.39 16.76
C ALA A 36 10.84 3.46 17.79
N CYS A 37 10.08 4.54 17.94
CA CYS A 37 10.40 5.65 18.84
C CYS A 37 9.41 5.83 20.00
N HIS A 38 8.15 5.42 19.82
CA HIS A 38 7.06 5.52 20.79
C HIS A 38 5.90 4.62 20.34
N ASP A 39 4.91 4.38 21.19
CA ASP A 39 3.73 3.61 20.79
C ASP A 39 2.87 4.29 19.69
N LEU A 40 1.86 3.56 19.20
CA LEU A 40 0.95 4.03 18.15
C LEU A 40 -0.34 4.67 18.67
N ALA A 41 -0.47 4.99 19.97
CA ALA A 41 -1.73 5.50 20.52
C ALA A 41 -2.20 6.77 19.78
N ARG A 42 -1.27 7.70 19.52
CA ARG A 42 -1.54 8.95 18.77
C ARG A 42 -1.86 8.71 17.30
N VAL A 43 -1.32 7.65 16.71
CA VAL A 43 -1.57 7.26 15.32
C VAL A 43 -2.98 6.71 15.20
N LYS A 44 -3.37 5.77 16.07
CA LYS A 44 -4.71 5.18 16.14
C LYS A 44 -5.80 6.23 16.39
N ALA A 45 -5.53 7.18 17.29
CA ALA A 45 -6.45 8.29 17.56
C ALA A 45 -6.72 9.20 16.34
N ALA A 46 -5.85 9.18 15.32
CA ALA A 46 -5.99 9.97 14.11
C ALA A 46 -6.62 9.22 12.92
N TYR A 47 -6.94 7.93 13.07
CA TYR A 47 -7.61 7.15 12.03
C TYR A 47 -8.99 7.73 11.70
N GLY A 48 -9.32 7.76 10.41
CA GLY A 48 -10.55 8.38 9.90
C GLY A 48 -10.66 9.89 10.08
N VAL A 49 -9.67 10.56 10.71
CA VAL A 49 -9.63 12.01 10.93
C VAL A 49 -8.66 12.68 9.96
N LYS A 50 -7.49 12.10 9.75
CA LYS A 50 -6.49 12.59 8.81
C LYS A 50 -6.74 12.03 7.41
N ASP A 51 -6.72 12.91 6.42
CA ASP A 51 -6.63 12.53 5.02
C ASP A 51 -5.18 12.20 4.61
N LYS A 52 -5.00 11.82 3.34
CA LYS A 52 -3.70 11.43 2.81
C LYS A 52 -2.65 12.53 2.91
N ALA A 53 -3.01 13.78 2.61
CA ALA A 53 -2.08 14.90 2.70
C ALA A 53 -1.63 15.15 4.15
N ALA A 54 -2.58 15.10 5.11
CA ALA A 54 -2.29 15.24 6.53
C ALA A 54 -1.45 14.07 7.08
N TRP A 55 -1.59 12.87 6.52
CA TRP A 55 -0.73 11.73 6.82
C TRP A 55 0.67 11.90 6.25
N THR A 56 0.83 12.34 5.00
CA THR A 56 2.14 12.63 4.40
C THR A 56 2.95 13.57 5.28
N VAL A 57 2.40 14.73 5.66
CA VAL A 57 3.07 15.70 6.54
C VAL A 57 3.43 15.07 7.90
N THR A 58 2.59 14.18 8.41
CA THR A 58 2.83 13.52 9.69
C THR A 58 3.99 12.52 9.59
N VAL A 59 3.98 11.68 8.55
CA VAL A 59 5.00 10.66 8.28
C VAL A 59 6.35 11.32 8.02
N ASP A 60 6.41 12.35 7.17
CA ASP A 60 7.64 13.10 6.86
C ASP A 60 8.27 13.68 8.13
N ARG A 61 7.45 14.33 8.95
CA ARG A 61 7.92 14.92 10.22
C ARG A 61 8.46 13.87 11.20
N MET A 62 7.89 12.66 11.20
CA MET A 62 8.35 11.59 12.09
C MET A 62 9.63 10.95 11.56
N LEU A 63 9.73 10.71 10.26
CA LEU A 63 10.93 10.16 9.62
C LEU A 63 12.11 11.12 9.62
N ALA A 64 11.86 12.44 9.71
CA ALA A 64 12.91 13.43 9.91
C ALA A 64 13.55 13.44 11.32
N LYS A 65 13.07 12.62 12.27
CA LYS A 65 13.65 12.53 13.61
C LYS A 65 14.94 11.70 13.58
N LYS A 66 15.95 12.13 14.35
CA LYS A 66 17.30 11.52 14.36
C LYS A 66 17.36 10.01 14.60
N LYS A 67 16.35 9.42 15.26
CA LYS A 67 16.28 7.98 15.59
C LYS A 67 15.24 7.23 14.75
N ALA A 68 14.61 7.89 13.78
CA ALA A 68 13.66 7.23 12.92
C ALA A 68 14.37 6.21 12.01
N PRO A 69 13.74 5.04 11.75
CA PRO A 69 14.24 4.12 10.74
C PRO A 69 14.33 4.78 9.37
N VAL A 70 15.36 4.44 8.60
CA VAL A 70 15.41 4.77 7.17
C VAL A 70 14.40 3.88 6.46
N VAL A 71 13.57 4.48 5.62
CA VAL A 71 12.59 3.78 4.79
C VAL A 71 12.83 4.12 3.32
N SER A 72 12.51 3.20 2.41
CA SER A 72 12.52 3.47 0.98
C SER A 72 11.35 4.37 0.57
N GLN A 73 11.37 4.88 -0.67
CA GLN A 73 10.26 5.67 -1.19
C GLN A 73 8.97 4.84 -1.31
N GLU A 74 9.11 3.55 -1.61
CA GLU A 74 8.01 2.59 -1.70
C GLU A 74 7.41 2.32 -0.32
N GLU A 75 8.26 2.10 0.70
CA GLU A 75 7.81 1.93 2.09
C GLU A 75 7.11 3.18 2.62
N HIS A 76 7.68 4.37 2.35
CA HIS A 76 7.06 5.65 2.69
C HIS A 76 5.65 5.78 2.09
N THR A 77 5.51 5.46 0.81
CA THR A 77 4.23 5.49 0.11
C THR A 77 3.25 4.46 0.71
N ALA A 78 3.71 3.23 0.97
CA ALA A 78 2.89 2.18 1.55
C ALA A 78 2.39 2.53 2.96
N ILE A 79 3.22 3.15 3.79
CA ILE A 79 2.85 3.66 5.12
C ILE A 79 1.73 4.69 5.00
N ILE A 80 1.88 5.68 4.11
CA ILE A 80 0.88 6.74 3.92
C ILE A 80 -0.45 6.16 3.41
N GLU A 81 -0.41 5.29 2.39
CA GLU A 81 -1.62 4.67 1.84
C GLU A 81 -2.34 3.84 2.90
N TRP A 82 -1.59 3.03 3.66
CA TRP A 82 -2.19 2.21 4.71
C TRP A 82 -2.83 3.07 5.80
N LEU A 83 -2.14 4.11 6.29
CA LEU A 83 -2.66 5.02 7.33
C LEU A 83 -3.91 5.78 6.86
N SER A 84 -3.91 6.21 5.61
CA SER A 84 -5.03 6.96 5.00
C SER A 84 -6.26 6.09 4.77
N GLY A 85 -6.07 4.78 4.60
CA GLY A 85 -7.14 3.80 4.49
C GLY A 85 -7.84 3.47 5.81
N GLN A 86 -7.24 3.82 6.96
CA GLN A 86 -7.78 3.46 8.26
C GLN A 86 -9.04 4.27 8.61
N LYS A 87 -9.99 3.59 9.25
CA LYS A 87 -11.19 4.21 9.83
C LYS A 87 -11.04 4.32 11.34
N LYS A 88 -11.72 5.30 11.93
CA LYS A 88 -11.81 5.43 13.38
C LYS A 88 -12.42 4.14 13.94
N GLN A 89 -11.75 3.55 14.93
CA GLN A 89 -12.26 2.39 15.65
C GLN A 89 -13.43 2.78 16.55
#